data_AF-Q1WM60-F1
#
_entry.id   AF-Q1WM60-F1
#
_cell.length_a   1.000
_cell.length_b   1.000
_cell.length_c   1.000
_cell.angle_alpha   90.00
_cell.angle_beta   90.00
_cell.angle_gamma   90.00
#
_symmetry.space_group_name_H-M   'P 1'
#
loop_
_entity.id
_entity.type
_entity.pdbx_description
1 polymer ?
#
loop_
_entity_poly.entity_id
_entity_poly.type
_entity_poly.pdbx_seq_one_letter_code
_entity_poly.pdbx_strand_id
1 'polypeptide(L)' 'RLPLQDVYKIGGIGTVPVGRVETGVLKPGMIVTFAPTALTTEVKSVEMHDEALQEAVPGDNVGFNVKNVPVKDLRRGFVA' A
#
# COMPACT_ATOMS: atom_id res chain seq x y z
N ARG A 1 3.28 -6.60 -7.72
CA ARG A 1 4.44 -5.68 -7.67
C ARG A 1 3.93 -4.25 -7.73
N LEU A 2 4.18 -3.49 -6.67
CA LEU A 2 3.74 -2.11 -6.53
C LEU A 2 4.87 -1.30 -5.88
N PRO A 3 5.71 -0.61 -6.68
CA PRO A 3 6.71 0.30 -6.14
C PRO A 3 6.07 1.52 -5.46
N LEU A 4 6.51 1.78 -4.24
CA LEU A 4 6.03 2.92 -3.45
C LEU A 4 6.62 4.22 -4.00
N GLN A 5 5.74 5.15 -4.36
CA GLN A 5 6.10 6.50 -4.76
C GLN A 5 6.27 7.41 -3.54
N ASP A 6 5.40 7.24 -2.54
CA ASP A 6 5.46 7.94 -1.26
C ASP A 6 4.76 7.13 -0.16
N VAL A 7 4.92 7.57 1.08
CA VAL A 7 4.27 6.96 2.25
C VAL A 7 3.81 8.06 3.20
N TYR A 8 2.53 8.04 3.55
CA TYR A 8 1.94 9.03 4.44
C TYR A 8 1.55 8.42 5.79
N LYS A 9 1.55 9.25 6.83
CA LYS A 9 0.93 8.95 8.12
C LYS A 9 -0.34 9.79 8.25
N ILE A 10 -1.49 9.14 8.16
CA ILE A 10 -2.79 9.80 8.28
C ILE A 10 -3.35 9.55 9.68
N GLY A 11 -3.68 10.63 10.39
CA GLY A 11 -4.26 10.55 11.73
C GLY A 11 -5.55 9.75 11.73
N GLY A 12 -5.69 8.79 12.65
CA GLY A 12 -6.87 7.92 12.75
C GLY A 12 -6.93 6.75 11.76
N ILE A 13 -6.21 6.82 10.63
CA ILE A 13 -6.19 5.75 9.61
C ILE A 13 -4.95 4.86 9.79
N GLY A 14 -3.77 5.47 9.94
CA GLY A 14 -2.50 4.76 10.04
C GLY A 14 -1.51 5.14 8.94
N THR A 15 -0.72 4.16 8.51
CA THR A 15 0.30 4.33 7.47
C THR A 15 -0.29 3.96 6.12
N VAL A 16 -0.20 4.88 5.17
CA VAL A 16 -0.77 4.76 3.82
C VAL A 16 0.34 4.89 2.78
N PRO A 17 0.90 3.78 2.28
CA PRO A 17 1.72 3.80 1.09
C PRO A 17 0.91 4.16 -0.15
N VAL A 18 1.55 4.88 -1.08
CA VAL A 18 0.98 5.21 -2.38
C VAL A 18 1.91 4.75 -3.50
N GLY A 19 1.34 4.28 -4.60
CA GLY A 19 2.12 3.89 -5.76
C GLY A 19 1.26 3.39 -6.91
N ARG A 20 1.93 2.99 -7.99
CA ARG A 20 1.28 2.45 -9.18
C ARG A 20 1.40 0.94 -9.19
N VAL A 21 0.29 0.25 -9.39
CA VAL A 21 0.29 -1.20 -9.58
C VAL A 21 0.94 -1.50 -10.94
N GLU A 22 2.04 -2.24 -10.93
CA GLU A 22 2.70 -2.65 -12.18
C GLU A 22 2.28 -4.04 -12.61
N THR A 23 2.10 -4.96 -11.65
CA THR A 23 1.70 -6.35 -11.90
C THR A 23 0.93 -6.93 -10.72
N GLY A 24 0.09 -7.93 -10.99
CA GLY A 24 -0.74 -8.59 -9.98
C GLY A 24 -1.98 -7.77 -9.62
N VAL A 25 -2.62 -8.13 -8.51
CA VAL A 25 -3.82 -7.48 -7.99
C VAL A 25 -3.62 -7.17 -6.51
N LEU A 26 -4.08 -6.01 -6.05
CA LEU A 26 -4.08 -5.63 -4.63
C LEU A 26 -5.53 -5.53 -4.14
N LYS A 27 -5.85 -6.18 -3.02
CA LYS A 27 -7.20 -6.14 -2.43
C LYS A 27 -7.12 -5.87 -0.93
N PRO A 28 -8.14 -5.24 -0.34
CA PRO A 28 -8.33 -5.25 1.11
C PRO A 28 -8.31 -6.70 1.65
N GLY A 29 -7.69 -6.89 2.81
CA GLY A 29 -7.48 -8.20 3.46
C GLY A 29 -6.28 -8.99 2.95
N MET A 30 -5.58 -8.56 1.90
CA MET A 30 -4.38 -9.25 1.44
C MET A 30 -3.21 -9.05 2.39
N ILE A 31 -2.41 -10.11 2.57
CA ILE A 31 -1.09 -10.03 3.20
C ILE A 31 -0.06 -9.66 2.14
N VAL A 32 0.64 -8.55 2.35
CA VAL A 32 1.70 -8.05 1.47
C VAL A 32 3.04 -8.06 2.18
N THR A 33 4.13 -8.22 1.43
CA THR A 33 5.49 -8.19 1.96
C THR A 33 6.30 -7.13 1.23
N PHE A 34 6.86 -6.20 1.99
CA PHE A 34 7.64 -5.09 1.45
C PHE A 34 9.12 -5.47 1.33
N ALA A 35 9.65 -5.33 0.11
CA ALA A 35 11.09 -5.32 -0.13
C ALA A 35 11.68 -3.91 0.10
N PRO A 36 12.93 -3.80 0.60
CA PRO A 36 13.91 -4.86 0.83
C PRO A 36 13.88 -5.48 2.24
N THR A 37 13.05 -4.97 3.15
CA THR A 37 13.09 -5.36 4.58
C THR A 37 12.38 -6.68 4.88
N ALA A 38 11.68 -7.26 3.90
CA ALA A 38 10.80 -8.42 4.06
C ALA A 38 9.73 -8.20 5.16
N LEU A 39 9.27 -6.96 5.33
CA LEU A 39 8.24 -6.62 6.29
C LEU A 39 6.88 -7.08 5.76
N THR A 40 6.20 -7.97 6.48
CA THR A 40 4.89 -8.50 6.10
C THR A 40 3.77 -7.85 6.91
N THR A 41 2.68 -7.47 6.25
CA THR A 41 1.51 -6.86 6.90
C THR A 41 0.23 -7.09 6.10
N GLU A 42 -0.91 -6.83 6.73
CA GLU A 42 -2.24 -6.88 6.13
C GLU A 42 -2.65 -5.51 5.56
N VAL A 43 -3.17 -5.51 4.34
CA VAL A 43 -3.80 -4.36 3.70
C VAL A 43 -5.22 -4.19 4.22
N LYS A 44 -5.54 -3.06 4.85
CA LYS A 44 -6.86 -2.78 5.42
C LYS A 44 -7.84 -2.19 4.40
N SER A 45 -7.37 -1.27 3.58
CA SER A 45 -8.16 -0.61 2.54
C SER A 45 -7.27 -0.32 1.34
N VAL A 46 -7.90 -0.19 0.17
CA VAL A 46 -7.29 0.25 -1.08
C VAL A 46 -8.18 1.36 -1.64
N GLU A 47 -7.59 2.48 -2.01
CA GLU A 47 -8.30 3.70 -2.39
C GLU A 47 -7.63 4.35 -3.62
N MET A 48 -8.45 4.92 -4.51
CA MET A 48 -8.01 5.73 -5.65
C MET A 48 -8.89 6.97 -5.73
N HIS A 49 -8.27 8.16 -5.69
CA HIS A 49 -8.97 9.45 -5.81
C HIS A 49 -10.21 9.56 -4.89
N ASP A 50 -10.04 9.25 -3.61
CA ASP A 50 -11.09 9.28 -2.57
C ASP A 50 -12.21 8.22 -2.72
N GLU A 51 -12.07 7.26 -3.64
CA GLU A 51 -12.97 6.11 -3.77
C GLU A 51 -12.33 4.83 -3.24
N ALA A 52 -13.07 4.06 -2.45
CA ALA A 52 -12.65 2.75 -1.98
C ALA A 52 -12.79 1.70 -3.08
N LEU A 53 -11.72 0.95 -3.31
CA LEU A 53 -11.66 -0.10 -4.31
C LEU A 53 -11.77 -1.48 -3.67
N GLN A 54 -12.51 -2.39 -4.32
CA GLN A 54 -12.54 -3.81 -3.95
C GLN A 54 -11.26 -4.54 -4.41
N GLU A 55 -10.66 -4.05 -5.50
CA GLU A 55 -9.38 -4.49 -6.02
C GLU A 55 -8.72 -3.38 -6.84
N ALA A 56 -7.39 -3.38 -6.88
CA ALA A 56 -6.59 -2.55 -7.75
C ALA A 56 -5.75 -3.43 -8.68
N VAL A 57 -5.69 -3.03 -9.95
CA VAL A 57 -5.12 -3.80 -11.06
C VAL A 57 -3.99 -3.03 -11.74
N PRO A 58 -3.18 -3.68 -12.61
CA PRO A 58 -2.06 -3.02 -13.26
C PRO A 58 -2.49 -1.76 -14.02
N GLY A 59 -1.81 -0.65 -13.75
CA GLY A 59 -2.15 0.66 -14.29
C GLY A 59 -2.67 1.64 -13.24
N ASP A 60 -3.29 1.12 -12.18
CA ASP A 60 -3.93 1.92 -11.14
C ASP A 60 -2.91 2.63 -10.25
N ASN A 61 -3.15 3.92 -9.99
CA ASN A 61 -2.47 4.69 -8.94
C ASN A 61 -3.32 4.64 -7.68
N VAL A 62 -2.82 3.98 -6.64
CA VAL A 62 -3.59 3.72 -5.42
C VAL A 62 -2.83 4.13 -4.17
N GLY A 63 -3.60 4.56 -3.17
CA GLY A 63 -3.20 4.52 -1.77
C GLY A 63 -3.77 3.28 -1.11
N PHE A 64 -3.04 2.69 -0.17
CA PHE A 64 -3.57 1.54 0.58
C PHE A 64 -3.14 1.62 2.03
N ASN A 65 -4.05 1.33 2.97
CA ASN A 65 -3.73 1.37 4.40
C ASN A 65 -3.17 0.02 4.85
N VAL A 66 -2.12 0.03 5.67
CA VAL A 66 -1.51 -1.18 6.23
C VAL A 66 -1.58 -1.24 7.76
N LYS A 67 -1.76 -2.44 8.29
CA LYS A 67 -1.96 -2.67 9.72
C LYS A 67 -0.64 -2.68 10.50
N ASN A 68 -0.59 -1.95 11.62
CA ASN A 68 0.50 -2.02 12.61
C ASN A 68 1.92 -1.74 12.06
N VAL A 69 2.04 -1.05 10.93
CA VAL A 69 3.35 -0.63 10.39
C VAL A 69 3.53 0.85 10.66
N PRO A 70 4.60 1.29 11.36
CA PRO A 70 4.86 2.71 11.52
C PRO A 70 5.42 3.29 10.22
N VAL A 71 5.04 4.53 9.89
CA VAL A 71 5.42 5.20 8.63
C VAL A 71 6.93 5.21 8.37
N LYS A 72 7.77 5.25 9.42
CA LYS A 72 9.23 5.27 9.32
C LYS A 72 9.85 3.97 8.78
N ASP A 73 9.11 2.86 8.82
CA ASP A 73 9.59 1.54 8.40
C ASP A 73 9.36 1.32 6.88
N LEU A 74 8.57 2.19 6.25
CA LEU A 74 8.34 2.22 4.81
C LEU A 74 8.83 3.54 4.23
N ARG A 75 9.33 3.51 3.01
CA ARG A 75 9.78 4.70 2.30
C ARG A 75 9.65 4.52 0.79
N ARG A 76 9.71 5.64 0.07
CA ARG A 76 9.78 5.67 -1.39
C ARG A 76 10.82 4.67 -1.91
N GLY A 77 10.46 3.94 -2.97
CA GLY A 77 11.29 2.94 -3.63
C GLY A 77 11.17 1.53 -3.04
N PHE A 78 10.50 1.34 -1.91
CA PHE A 78 10.13 0.00 -1.44
C PHE A 78 9.10 -0.61 -2.40
N VAL A 79 8.98 -1.94 -2.39
CA VAL A 79 8.09 -2.64 -3.32
C VAL A 79 7.20 -3.59 -2.53
N ALA A 80 5.88 -3.43 -2.72
CA ALA A 80 4.85 -4.37 -2.26
C ALA A 80 4.54 -5.45 -3.31
#